data_AF-A0A3S2AMC2-F1
#
_entry.id   AF-A0A3S2AMC2-F1
#
_cell.length_a   1.000
_cell.length_b   1.000
_cell.length_c   1.000
_cell.angle_alpha   90.00
_cell.angle_beta   90.00
_cell.angle_gamma   90.00
#
_symmetry.space_group_name_H-M   'P 1'
#
loop_
_entity.id
_entity.type
_entity.pdbx_description
1 polymer ?
#
loop_
_entity_poly.entity_id
_entity_poly.type
_entity_poly.pdbx_seq_one_letter_code
_entity_poly.pdbx_strand_id
1 'polypeptide(L)'
;MLLALGNALSTTVMAGRSGGAEIFGVVDLSTKAEVRINAMNLGMAIQFVANASVLGYDVRSAMVFYGEPGTPSLRANDCDRLWTQFGAALLRP
;
A
#
# COMPACT_ATOMS: atom_id res chain seq x y z
N MET A 1 19.45 -7.86 12.31
CA MET A 1 19.20 -7.81 10.85
C MET A 1 17.83 -7.26 10.45
N LEU A 2 16.84 -7.14 11.35
CA LEU A 2 15.49 -6.63 11.01
C LEU A 2 15.46 -5.14 10.59
N LEU A 3 16.31 -4.31 11.22
CA LEU A 3 16.38 -2.86 10.93
C LEU A 3 16.87 -2.54 9.51
N ALA A 4 17.80 -3.34 8.98
CA ALA A 4 18.36 -3.15 7.64
C ALA A 4 17.32 -3.45 6.53
N LEU A 5 16.47 -4.46 6.74
CA LEU A 5 15.40 -4.83 5.81
C LEU A 5 14.29 -3.75 5.76
N GLY A 6 13.92 -3.20 6.92
CA GLY A 6 12.96 -2.09 7.00
C GLY A 6 13.45 -0.83 6.29
N ASN A 7 14.76 -0.55 6.37
CA ASN A 7 15.37 0.60 5.70
C ASN A 7 15.40 0.45 4.17
N ALA A 8 15.71 -0.76 3.67
CA ALA A 8 15.72 -1.05 2.24
C ALA A 8 14.32 -0.92 1.61
N LEU A 9 13.29 -1.52 2.24
CA LEU A 9 11.90 -1.39 1.77
C LEU A 9 11.45 0.07 1.74
N SER A 10 11.69 0.81 2.83
CA SER A 10 11.29 2.22 2.93
C SER A 10 11.98 3.07 1.87
N THR A 11 13.25 2.81 1.57
CA THR A 11 14.00 3.52 0.52
C THR A 11 13.41 3.24 -0.86
N THR A 12 13.15 1.98 -1.19
CA THR A 12 12.54 1.58 -2.47
C THR A 12 11.15 2.18 -2.64
N VAL A 13 10.32 2.11 -1.60
CA VAL A 13 8.97 2.69 -1.61
C VAL A 13 9.03 4.20 -1.82
N MET A 14 9.90 4.89 -1.08
CA MET A 14 10.03 6.34 -1.25
C MET A 14 10.50 6.69 -2.65
N ALA A 15 11.48 5.98 -3.22
CA ALA A 15 11.93 6.21 -4.59
C ALA A 15 10.83 5.96 -5.64
N GLY A 16 9.99 4.93 -5.42
CA GLY A 16 8.93 4.52 -6.35
C GLY A 16 7.55 5.13 -6.09
N ARG A 17 7.38 6.01 -5.09
CA ARG A 17 6.07 6.46 -4.57
C ARG A 17 5.14 7.09 -5.62
N SER A 18 5.71 7.69 -6.67
CA SER A 18 4.96 8.29 -7.78
C SER A 18 4.66 7.31 -8.92
N GLY A 19 5.26 6.12 -8.91
CA GLY A 19 5.01 5.06 -9.88
C GLY A 19 3.65 4.39 -9.68
N GLY A 20 3.16 3.72 -10.72
CA GLY A 20 1.87 3.02 -10.68
C GLY A 20 1.86 1.84 -9.71
N ALA A 21 0.69 1.58 -9.14
CA ALA A 21 0.42 0.48 -8.25
C ALA A 21 -1.01 -0.06 -8.43
N GLU A 22 -1.15 -1.36 -8.15
CA GLU A 22 -2.42 -2.08 -8.16
C GLU A 22 -2.68 -2.71 -6.80
N ILE A 23 -3.96 -2.73 -6.39
CA ILE A 23 -4.40 -3.28 -5.11
C ILE A 23 -5.36 -4.44 -5.37
N PHE A 24 -5.09 -5.58 -4.76
CA PHE A 24 -5.92 -6.79 -4.83
C PHE A 24 -6.35 -7.24 -3.44
N GLY A 25 -7.45 -7.97 -3.32
CA GLY A 25 -7.89 -8.58 -2.06
C GLY A 25 -8.53 -7.61 -1.07
N VAL A 26 -9.19 -6.55 -1.57
CA VAL A 26 -9.93 -5.56 -0.79
C VAL A 26 -11.41 -5.94 -0.79
N VAL A 27 -12.03 -6.09 0.38
CA VAL A 27 -13.45 -6.45 0.51
C VAL A 27 -14.24 -5.27 1.05
N ASP A 28 -15.32 -4.89 0.38
CA ASP A 28 -16.27 -3.92 0.88
C ASP A 28 -17.13 -4.54 2.00
N LEU A 29 -17.09 -3.95 3.20
CA LEU A 29 -17.78 -4.50 4.36
C LEU A 29 -19.30 -4.34 4.28
N SER A 30 -19.82 -3.44 3.45
CA SER A 30 -21.26 -3.23 3.25
C SER A 30 -21.84 -4.29 2.32
N THR A 31 -21.16 -4.59 1.21
CA THR A 31 -21.62 -5.54 0.19
C THR A 31 -21.09 -6.95 0.40
N LYS A 32 -20.04 -7.11 1.23
CA LYS A 32 -19.30 -8.37 1.45
C LYS A 32 -18.66 -8.93 0.17
N ALA A 33 -18.40 -8.07 -0.81
CA ALA A 33 -17.79 -8.45 -2.08
C ALA A 33 -16.38 -7.86 -2.23
N GLU A 34 -15.51 -8.57 -2.94
CA GLU A 34 -14.23 -8.02 -3.36
C GLU A 34 -14.46 -6.86 -4.33
N VAL A 35 -13.77 -5.74 -4.11
CA VAL A 35 -13.87 -4.56 -4.94
C VAL A 35 -12.59 -4.34 -5.72
N ARG A 36 -12.75 -4.02 -6.99
CA ARG A 36 -11.63 -3.58 -7.82
C ARG A 36 -11.36 -2.10 -7.54
N ILE A 37 -10.19 -1.82 -6.99
CA ILE A 37 -9.72 -0.44 -6.83
C ILE A 37 -9.00 -0.03 -8.12
N ASN A 38 -9.30 1.17 -8.63
CA ASN A 38 -8.64 1.70 -9.82
C ASN A 38 -7.13 1.86 -9.58
N ALA A 39 -6.34 1.63 -10.63
CA ALA A 39 -4.90 1.84 -10.57
C ALA A 39 -4.58 3.28 -10.15
N MET A 40 -3.60 3.41 -9.25
CA MET A 40 -3.19 4.70 -8.67
C MET A 40 -1.68 4.71 -8.42
N ASN A 41 -1.10 5.84 -8.04
CA ASN A 41 0.30 5.84 -7.66
C ASN A 41 0.52 5.08 -6.33
N LEU A 42 1.74 4.59 -6.11
CA LEU A 42 2.10 3.79 -4.95
C LEU A 42 1.80 4.52 -3.62
N GLY A 43 2.08 5.83 -3.55
CA GLY A 43 1.77 6.63 -2.36
C GLY A 43 0.28 6.63 -2.01
N MET A 44 -0.58 6.81 -3.01
CA MET A 44 -2.04 6.76 -2.87
C MET A 44 -2.52 5.35 -2.52
N ALA A 45 -1.90 4.31 -3.09
CA ALA A 45 -2.25 2.93 -2.76
C ALA A 45 -1.92 2.60 -1.29
N ILE A 46 -0.76 3.02 -0.80
CA ILE A 46 -0.37 2.88 0.61
C ILE A 46 -1.36 3.63 1.51
N GLN A 47 -1.70 4.88 1.17
CA GLN A 47 -2.67 5.68 1.91
C GLN A 47 -4.04 5.00 1.96
N PHE A 48 -4.53 4.49 0.83
CA PHE A 48 -5.82 3.81 0.75
C PHE A 48 -5.84 2.61 1.70
N VAL A 49 -4.86 1.71 1.60
CA VAL A 49 -4.81 0.49 2.41
C VAL A 49 -4.68 0.82 3.90
N ALA A 50 -3.83 1.80 4.27
CA ALA A 50 -3.65 2.22 5.65
C ALA A 50 -4.93 2.80 6.29
N ASN A 51 -5.78 3.47 5.49
CA ASN A 51 -7.02 4.09 5.98
C ASN A 51 -8.28 3.28 5.67
N ALA A 52 -8.14 2.09 5.08
CA ALA A 52 -9.24 1.32 4.51
C ALA A 52 -10.33 0.95 5.54
N SER A 53 -9.95 0.67 6.78
CA SER A 53 -10.91 0.35 7.86
C SER A 53 -11.86 1.52 8.16
N VAL A 54 -11.39 2.76 8.06
CA VAL A 54 -12.20 3.97 8.21
C VAL A 54 -13.15 4.15 7.03
N LEU A 55 -12.75 3.68 5.85
CA LEU A 55 -13.53 3.74 4.62
C LEU A 55 -14.51 2.58 4.45
N GLY A 56 -14.59 1.65 5.42
CA GLY A 56 -15.51 0.51 5.37
C GLY A 56 -15.00 -0.67 4.52
N TYR A 57 -13.69 -0.79 4.33
CA TYR A 57 -13.08 -1.92 3.62
C TYR A 57 -12.31 -2.84 4.58
N ASP A 58 -12.39 -4.16 4.36
CA ASP A 58 -11.45 -5.14 4.91
C ASP A 58 -10.27 -5.30 3.96
N VAL A 59 -9.07 -5.07 4.47
CA VAL A 59 -7.80 -5.15 3.74
C VAL A 59 -6.84 -6.17 4.34
N ARG A 60 -7.29 -7.07 5.22
CA ARG A 60 -6.40 -8.08 5.84
C ARG A 60 -5.69 -8.94 4.81
N SER A 61 -6.34 -9.24 3.70
CA SER A 61 -5.78 -9.98 2.56
C SER A 61 -5.12 -9.10 1.51
N ALA A 62 -5.16 -7.77 1.66
CA ALA A 62 -4.77 -6.87 0.59
C ALA A 62 -3.29 -6.98 0.25
N MET A 63 -3.01 -6.89 -1.06
CA MET A 63 -1.65 -6.81 -1.61
C MET A 63 -1.55 -5.61 -2.52
N VAL A 64 -0.49 -4.81 -2.34
CA VAL A 64 -0.15 -3.71 -3.24
C VAL A 64 1.04 -4.12 -4.10
N PHE A 65 0.84 -4.22 -5.41
CA PHE A 65 1.89 -4.50 -6.38
C PHE A 65 2.36 -3.19 -6.99
N TYR A 66 3.68 -3.03 -7.11
CA TYR A 66 4.33 -1.82 -7.60
C TYR A 66 5.72 -2.12 -8.15
N GLY A 67 6.26 -1.20 -8.94
CA GLY A 67 7.57 -1.34 -9.53
C GLY A 67 7.64 -2.47 -10.56
N GLU A 68 8.85 -2.99 -10.77
CA GLU A 68 9.11 -4.05 -11.75
C GLU A 68 8.70 -5.44 -11.25
N PRO A 69 8.42 -6.40 -12.15
CA PRO A 69 8.19 -7.79 -11.78
C PRO A 69 9.30 -8.34 -10.88
N GLY A 70 8.92 -8.97 -9.77
CA GLY A 70 9.85 -9.46 -8.74
C GLY A 70 10.05 -8.50 -7.57
N THR A 71 9.56 -7.26 -7.67
CA THR A 71 9.44 -6.37 -6.50
C THR A 71 8.46 -6.98 -5.50
N PRO A 72 8.85 -7.16 -4.22
CA PRO A 72 7.93 -7.69 -3.21
C PRO A 72 6.72 -6.78 -3.04
N SER A 73 5.51 -7.35 -3.06
CA SER A 73 4.28 -6.62 -2.79
C SER A 73 4.19 -6.17 -1.33
N LEU A 74 3.49 -5.07 -1.09
CA LEU A 74 3.23 -4.59 0.27
C LEU A 74 1.98 -5.26 0.84
N ARG A 75 2.03 -5.66 2.11
CA ARG A 75 0.86 -6.08 2.87
C ARG A 75 0.23 -4.91 3.62
N ALA A 76 -0.97 -5.09 4.15
CA ALA A 76 -1.65 -4.07 4.95
C ALA A 76 -0.78 -3.52 6.09
N ASN A 77 -0.07 -4.39 6.82
CA ASN A 77 0.83 -3.97 7.89
C ASN A 77 2.05 -3.19 7.39
N ASP A 78 2.54 -3.47 6.17
CA ASP A 78 3.61 -2.68 5.58
C ASP A 78 3.09 -1.28 5.20
N CYS A 79 1.90 -1.21 4.62
CA CYS A 79 1.25 0.05 4.27
C CYS A 79 0.99 0.91 5.51
N ASP A 80 0.48 0.32 6.59
CA ASP A 80 0.24 1.00 7.87
C ASP A 80 1.55 1.56 8.46
N ARG A 81 2.61 0.75 8.49
CA ARG A 81 3.94 1.19 8.97
C ARG A 81 4.51 2.32 8.11
N LEU A 82 4.45 2.19 6.78
CA LEU A 82 4.96 3.19 5.83
C LEU A 82 4.15 4.50 5.93
N TRP A 83 2.83 4.43 6.04
CA TRP A 83 1.97 5.59 6.23
C TRP A 83 2.24 6.28 7.55
N THR A 84 2.40 5.53 8.64
CA THR A 84 2.78 6.08 9.95
C THR A 84 4.14 6.76 9.92
N GLN A 85 5.10 6.21 9.17
CA GLN A 85 6.46 6.73 9.10
C GLN A 85 6.60 7.97 8.21
N PHE A 86 5.94 8.00 7.05
CA PHE A 86 6.15 9.02 6.03
C PHE A 86 4.93 9.91 5.78
N GLY A 87 3.73 9.41 6.05
CA GLY A 87 2.46 10.10 5.86
C GLY A 87 2.36 10.77 4.49
N ALA A 88 1.99 12.06 4.49
CA ALA A 88 1.82 12.85 3.29
C ALA A 88 3.08 12.98 2.41
N ALA A 89 4.28 12.66 2.89
CA ALA A 89 5.48 12.65 2.05
C ALA A 89 5.39 11.58 0.94
N LEU A 90 4.65 10.49 1.16
CA LEU A 90 4.38 9.47 0.15
C LEU A 90 3.59 10.00 -1.06
N LEU A 91 2.81 11.07 -0.85
CA LEU A 91 1.91 11.64 -1.85
C LEU A 91 2.57 12.72 -2.70
N ARG A 92 3.79 13.14 -2.33
CA ARG A 92 4.53 14.19 -3.03
C ARG A 92 5.40 13.56 -4.12
N PRO A 93 5.53 14.19 -5.29
CA PRO A 93 6.53 13.81 -6.30
C PRO A 93 7.95 13.83 -5.72
#